data_AF-A0A662GHS9-F1
#
_entry.id   AF-A0A662GHS9-F1
#
_cell.length_a   1.000
_cell.length_b   1.000
_cell.length_c   1.000
_cell.angle_alpha   90.00
_cell.angle_beta   90.00
_cell.angle_gamma   90.00
#
_symmetry.space_group_name_H-M   'P 1'
#
loop_
_entity.id
_entity.type
_entity.pdbx_description
1 polymer ?
#
loop_
_entity_poly.entity_id
_entity_poly.type
_entity_poly.pdbx_seq_one_letter_code
_entity_poly.pdbx_strand_id
1 'polypeptide(L)'
;MIAQLSNIKRVLVDEQVPGDIVGKIREKFGEVNIEVKWINTDFPELRGKEDDEILEWMKEKGFDTILTANYDMARRAVLNKINILLLFIYDNHRKFVLTRIVPITGWKIKIIIEEISV
;
A
#
# COMPACT_ATOMS: atom_id res chain seq x y z
N MET A 1 5.25 -12.49 13.50
CA MET A 1 5.28 -11.37 12.56
C MET A 1 5.70 -11.92 11.20
N ILE A 2 4.87 -11.79 10.16
CA ILE A 2 5.24 -12.21 8.81
C ILE A 2 6.50 -11.42 8.44
N ALA A 3 7.63 -12.10 8.22
CA ALA A 3 8.93 -11.46 8.03
C ALA A 3 8.92 -10.41 6.90
N GLN A 4 7.98 -10.53 5.98
CA GLN A 4 7.78 -9.70 4.80
C GLN A 4 7.13 -8.34 5.09
N LEU A 5 6.36 -8.22 6.18
CA LEU A 5 5.76 -6.97 6.65
C LEU A 5 6.60 -6.30 7.75
N SER A 6 7.81 -6.82 8.01
CA SER A 6 8.73 -6.19 8.95
C SER A 6 9.00 -4.74 8.51
N ASN A 7 8.90 -3.83 9.48
CA ASN A 7 9.06 -2.37 9.35
C ASN A 7 7.90 -1.59 8.73
N ILE A 8 6.75 -2.23 8.48
CA ILE A 8 5.51 -1.53 8.17
C ILE A 8 4.73 -1.34 9.48
N LYS A 9 4.29 -0.12 9.77
CA LYS A 9 3.47 0.16 10.96
C LYS A 9 2.19 0.88 10.63
N ARG A 10 2.24 1.83 9.68
CA ARG A 10 1.12 2.71 9.33
C ARG A 10 1.04 2.84 7.81
N VAL A 11 -0.04 2.30 7.28
CA VAL A 11 -0.34 2.25 5.85
C VAL A 11 -1.43 3.26 5.55
N LEU A 12 -1.16 4.18 4.61
CA LEU A 12 -2.21 4.92 3.93
C LEU A 12 -2.60 4.15 2.68
N VAL A 13 -3.90 3.95 2.48
CA VAL A 13 -4.47 3.31 1.30
C VAL A 13 -5.00 4.38 0.37
N ASP A 14 -4.62 4.29 -0.89
CA ASP A 14 -5.01 5.19 -1.97
C ASP A 14 -6.52 5.10 -2.28
N GLU A 15 -7.08 6.16 -2.86
CA GLU A 15 -8.50 6.24 -3.19
C GLU A 15 -8.93 5.26 -4.28
N GLN A 16 -8.02 4.86 -5.19
CA GLN A 16 -8.34 3.93 -6.28
C GLN A 16 -8.41 2.46 -5.85
N VAL A 17 -8.10 2.16 -4.59
CA VAL A 17 -8.19 0.79 -4.06
C VAL A 17 -9.64 0.44 -3.72
N PRO A 18 -10.21 -0.67 -4.25
CA PRO A 18 -11.58 -1.08 -3.96
C PRO A 18 -11.83 -1.35 -2.47
N GLY A 19 -12.96 -0.88 -1.95
CA GLY A 19 -13.27 -0.91 -0.51
C GLY A 19 -13.38 -2.33 0.07
N ASP A 20 -13.83 -3.31 -0.71
CA ASP A 20 -13.87 -4.72 -0.32
C ASP A 20 -12.45 -5.28 -0.10
N ILE A 21 -11.49 -4.88 -0.93
CA ILE A 21 -10.07 -5.22 -0.76
C ILE A 21 -9.50 -4.51 0.46
N VAL A 22 -9.81 -3.22 0.67
CA VAL A 22 -9.37 -2.47 1.86
C VAL A 22 -9.83 -3.15 3.15
N GLY A 23 -11.08 -3.63 3.19
CA GLY A 23 -11.62 -4.39 4.32
C GLY A 23 -10.80 -5.63 4.67
N LYS A 24 -10.49 -6.46 3.66
CA LYS A 24 -9.66 -7.67 3.82
C LYS A 24 -8.24 -7.34 4.29
N ILE A 25 -7.64 -6.29 3.74
CA ILE A 25 -6.28 -5.86 4.11
C ILE A 25 -6.27 -5.36 5.54
N ARG A 26 -7.26 -4.57 5.97
CA ARG A 26 -7.41 -4.11 7.36
C ARG A 26 -7.47 -5.26 8.35
N GLU A 27 -8.28 -6.27 8.06
CA GLU A 27 -8.38 -7.47 8.90
C GLU A 27 -7.02 -8.15 9.04
N LYS A 28 -6.36 -8.48 7.92
CA LYS A 28 -5.07 -9.17 7.91
C LYS A 28 -3.94 -8.37 8.54
N PHE A 29 -3.93 -7.05 8.34
CA PHE A 29 -2.90 -6.17 8.89
C PHE A 29 -3.14 -5.91 10.38
N GLY A 30 -4.40 -5.89 10.81
CA GLY A 30 -4.80 -5.81 12.21
C GLY A 30 -4.29 -7.00 13.04
N GLU A 31 -4.30 -8.22 12.48
CA GLU A 31 -3.75 -9.42 13.13
C GLU A 31 -2.25 -9.28 13.50
N VAL A 32 -1.53 -8.36 12.84
CA VAL A 32 -0.10 -8.10 13.06
C VAL A 32 0.19 -6.67 13.55
N ASN A 33 -0.82 -5.97 14.07
CA ASN A 33 -0.71 -4.61 14.64
C ASN A 33 -0.22 -3.54 13.65
N ILE A 34 -0.62 -3.63 12.38
CA ILE A 34 -0.38 -2.59 11.38
C ILE A 34 -1.65 -1.72 11.26
N GLU A 35 -1.51 -0.41 11.43
CA GLU A 35 -2.59 0.55 11.23
C GLU A 35 -2.82 0.77 9.73
N VAL A 36 -4.08 0.69 9.29
CA VAL A 36 -4.46 0.90 7.89
C VAL A 36 -5.57 1.96 7.80
N LYS A 37 -5.24 3.11 7.23
CA LYS A 37 -6.18 4.22 6.97
C LYS A 37 -6.41 4.37 5.47
N TRP A 38 -7.62 4.71 5.08
CA TRP A 38 -8.00 4.79 3.67
C TRP A 38 -8.45 6.20 3.33
N ILE A 39 -7.91 6.76 2.23
CA ILE A 39 -8.26 8.12 1.78
C ILE A 39 -9.76 8.29 1.66
N ASN A 40 -10.48 7.31 1.09
CA ASN A 40 -11.91 7.47 0.92
C ASN A 40 -12.66 7.60 2.25
N THR A 41 -12.31 6.85 3.30
CA THR A 41 -13.12 6.87 4.54
C THR A 41 -12.55 7.73 5.65
N ASP A 42 -11.23 7.70 5.84
CA ASP A 42 -10.57 8.31 6.99
C ASP A 42 -10.06 9.71 6.70
N PHE A 43 -9.74 10.02 5.44
CA PHE A 43 -9.17 11.31 5.01
C PHE A 43 -9.77 11.80 3.69
N PRO A 44 -11.10 12.01 3.61
CA PRO A 44 -11.78 12.40 2.38
C PRO A 44 -11.27 13.71 1.78
N GLU A 45 -10.62 14.56 2.55
CA GLU A 45 -9.94 15.78 2.11
C GLU A 45 -8.76 15.55 1.15
N LEU A 46 -8.21 14.32 1.12
CA LEU A 46 -7.12 13.93 0.22
C LEU A 46 -7.62 13.38 -1.13
N ARG A 47 -8.93 13.22 -1.32
CA ARG A 47 -9.48 12.69 -2.57
C ARG A 47 -9.23 13.62 -3.74
N GLY A 48 -8.83 13.07 -4.88
CA GLY A 48 -8.49 13.83 -6.09
C GLY A 48 -7.32 14.80 -5.94
N LYS A 49 -6.53 14.69 -4.86
CA LYS A 49 -5.29 15.44 -4.71
C LYS A 49 -4.20 14.86 -5.59
N GLU A 50 -3.25 15.71 -5.97
CA GLU A 50 -2.06 15.29 -6.70
C GLU A 50 -1.24 14.29 -5.86
N ASP A 51 -0.65 13.30 -6.52
CA ASP A 51 0.13 12.25 -5.85
C ASP A 51 1.21 12.82 -4.94
N ASP A 52 1.91 13.88 -5.39
CA ASP A 52 2.98 14.50 -4.61
C ASP A 52 2.45 15.17 -3.32
N GLU A 53 1.26 15.80 -3.36
CA GLU A 53 0.60 16.36 -2.17
C GLU A 53 0.25 15.26 -1.16
N ILE A 54 -0.28 14.13 -1.64
CA ILE A 54 -0.64 12.99 -0.80
C ILE A 54 0.62 12.42 -0.13
N LEU A 55 1.70 12.22 -0.88
CA LEU A 55 2.95 11.66 -0.36
C LEU A 55 3.64 12.59 0.65
N GLU A 56 3.56 13.90 0.46
CA GLU A 56 4.06 14.88 1.44
C GLU A 56 3.23 14.83 2.73
N TRP A 57 1.90 14.89 2.61
CA TRP A 57 0.99 14.79 3.75
C TRP A 57 1.21 13.48 4.54
N MET A 58 1.42 12.36 3.86
CA MET A 58 1.72 11.07 4.49
C MET A 58 2.93 11.15 5.41
N LYS A 59 4.02 11.78 4.94
CA LYS A 59 5.25 11.96 5.73
C LYS A 59 4.97 12.79 6.97
N GLU A 60 4.25 13.91 6.82
CA GLU A 60 3.89 14.79 7.94
C GLU A 60 3.03 14.09 8.99
N LYS A 61 2.08 13.25 8.57
CA LYS A 61 1.21 12.48 9.45
C LYS A 61 1.83 11.19 9.98
N GLY A 62 3.05 10.86 9.54
CA GLY A 62 3.80 9.70 9.99
C GLY A 62 3.26 8.37 9.48
N PHE A 63 2.73 8.34 8.25
CA PHE A 63 2.50 7.09 7.51
C PHE A 63 3.81 6.65 6.85
N ASP A 64 4.20 5.39 7.06
CA ASP A 64 5.46 4.85 6.56
C ASP A 64 5.33 4.10 5.22
N THR A 65 4.10 3.77 4.84
CA THR A 65 3.80 2.94 3.67
C THR A 65 2.57 3.45 2.92
N ILE A 66 2.65 3.55 1.59
CA ILE A 66 1.47 3.73 0.71
C ILE A 66 1.04 2.38 0.13
N LEU A 67 -0.26 2.12 0.14
CA LEU A 67 -0.88 1.03 -0.59
C LEU A 67 -1.71 1.60 -1.74
N THR A 68 -1.32 1.28 -2.97
CA THR A 68 -1.96 1.84 -4.17
C THR A 68 -2.15 0.77 -5.24
N ALA A 69 -3.13 0.97 -6.11
CA ALA A 69 -3.28 0.23 -7.37
C ALA A 69 -2.77 1.05 -8.59
N ASN A 70 -2.35 2.30 -8.35
CA ASN A 70 -1.85 3.21 -9.37
C ASN A 70 -0.32 3.15 -9.47
N TYR A 71 0.16 2.83 -10.68
CA TYR A 71 1.58 2.72 -10.97
C TYR A 71 2.33 4.04 -10.79
N ASP A 72 1.75 5.18 -11.17
CA ASP A 72 2.41 6.49 -11.08
C ASP A 72 2.59 6.92 -9.62
N MET A 73 1.56 6.73 -8.79
CA MET A 73 1.65 6.90 -7.33
C MET A 73 2.76 6.03 -6.75
N ALA A 74 2.79 4.74 -7.10
CA ALA A 74 3.82 3.82 -6.62
C ALA A 74 5.23 4.27 -7.04
N ARG A 75 5.42 4.67 -8.31
CA ARG A 75 6.69 5.18 -8.82
C ARG A 75 7.14 6.43 -8.06
N ARG A 76 6.25 7.40 -7.82
CA ARG A 76 6.55 8.63 -7.08
C ARG A 76 6.92 8.34 -5.62
N ALA A 77 6.23 7.41 -4.99
CA ALA A 77 6.56 6.95 -3.65
C ALA A 77 7.97 6.33 -3.57
N VAL A 78 8.39 5.57 -4.60
CA VAL A 78 9.76 5.00 -4.65
C VAL A 78 10.78 6.12 -4.67
N LEU A 79 10.60 7.10 -5.56
CA LEU A 79 11.50 8.26 -5.68
C LEU A 79 11.57 9.06 -4.38
N ASN A 80 10.47 9.08 -3.61
CA ASN A 80 10.34 9.72 -2.32
C ASN A 80 10.79 8.87 -1.12
N LYS A 81 11.34 7.67 -1.35
CA LYS A 81 11.80 6.72 -0.33
C LYS A 81 10.69 6.30 0.66
N ILE A 82 9.45 6.23 0.20
CA ILE A 82 8.30 5.71 0.96
C ILE A 82 8.15 4.21 0.67
N ASN A 83 7.81 3.41 1.69
CA ASN A 83 7.53 1.98 1.46
C ASN A 83 6.24 1.83 0.64
N ILE A 84 6.20 0.85 -0.26
CA ILE A 84 5.03 0.66 -1.13
C ILE A 84 4.52 -0.76 -1.06
N LEU A 85 3.22 -0.86 -1.01
CA LEU A 85 2.44 -2.05 -1.31
C LEU A 85 1.64 -1.78 -2.59
N LEU A 86 2.08 -2.35 -3.71
CA LEU A 86 1.40 -2.21 -4.99
C LEU A 86 0.42 -3.37 -5.17
N LEU A 87 -0.85 -3.02 -5.32
CA LEU A 87 -1.95 -3.93 -5.52
C LEU A 87 -2.21 -4.14 -7.01
N PHE A 88 -2.11 -5.39 -7.45
CA PHE A 88 -2.61 -5.80 -8.76
C PHE A 88 -3.92 -6.54 -8.59
N ILE A 89 -4.91 -6.16 -9.39
CA ILE A 89 -6.23 -6.79 -9.40
C ILE A 89 -6.38 -7.55 -10.72
N TYR A 90 -6.71 -8.83 -10.63
CA TYR A 90 -6.87 -9.73 -11.77
C TYR A 90 -8.23 -10.40 -11.74
N ASP A 91 -8.61 -10.98 -12.88
CA ASP A 91 -9.80 -11.84 -13.01
C ASP A 91 -11.08 -11.16 -12.50
N ASN A 92 -11.41 -9.98 -13.05
CA ASN A 92 -12.62 -9.21 -12.67
C ASN A 92 -12.78 -9.03 -11.15
N HIS A 93 -11.71 -8.64 -10.44
CA HIS A 93 -11.67 -8.43 -9.00
C HIS A 93 -11.77 -9.70 -8.13
N ARG A 94 -11.64 -10.90 -8.71
CA ARG A 94 -11.66 -12.16 -7.94
C ARG A 94 -10.31 -12.51 -7.32
N LYS A 95 -9.21 -12.07 -7.96
CA LYS A 95 -7.84 -12.36 -7.50
C LYS A 95 -7.07 -11.07 -7.35
N PHE A 96 -6.20 -11.02 -6.36
CA PHE A 96 -5.31 -9.88 -6.15
C PHE A 96 -3.93 -10.33 -5.72
N VAL A 97 -2.93 -9.56 -6.16
CA VAL A 97 -1.54 -9.73 -5.75
C VAL A 97 -1.13 -8.45 -5.04
N LEU A 98 -0.75 -8.57 -3.78
CA LEU A 98 -0.16 -7.47 -3.02
C LEU A 98 1.36 -7.61 -3.06
N THR A 99 2.04 -6.66 -3.68
CA THR A 99 3.49 -6.70 -3.88
C THR A 99 4.17 -5.61 -3.07
N ARG A 100 5.19 -5.97 -2.29
CA ARG A 100 6.06 -4.98 -1.66
C ARG A 100 7.16 -4.58 -2.64
N ILE A 101 7.27 -3.29 -2.93
CA ILE A 101 8.37 -2.77 -3.74
C ILE A 101 9.55 -2.47 -2.82
N VAL A 102 10.73 -3.02 -3.14
CA VAL A 102 11.97 -2.80 -2.40
C VAL A 102 13.05 -2.27 -3.34
N PRO A 103 13.85 -1.26 -2.92
CA PRO A 103 14.96 -0.77 -3.74
C PRO A 103 15.99 -1.87 -3.97
N ILE A 104 16.54 -1.94 -5.18
CA ILE A 104 17.61 -2.88 -5.54
C ILE A 104 18.93 -2.33 -4.98
N THR A 105 19.32 -2.74 -3.78
CA THR A 105 20.65 -2.46 -3.20
C THR A 105 21.60 -3.60 -3.56
N GLY A 106 22.18 -3.54 -4.76
CA GLY A 106 22.92 -4.67 -5.32
C GLY A 106 21.98 -5.78 -5.79
N TRP A 107 22.46 -6.62 -6.71
CA TRP A 107 21.67 -7.61 -7.47
C TRP A 107 21.09 -8.72 -6.58
N LYS A 108 20.04 -8.47 -5.79
CA LYS A 108 19.20 -9.48 -5.15
C LYS A 108 17.74 -8.98 -5.09
N ILE A 109 16.97 -9.33 -6.12
CA ILE A 109 15.52 -9.12 -6.13
C ILE A 109 14.88 -10.26 -5.33
N LYS A 110 14.16 -9.93 -4.25
CA LYS A 110 13.23 -10.86 -3.58
C LYS A 110 11.81 -10.43 -3.91
N ILE A 111 11.27 -10.95 -5.02
CA ILE A 111 9.83 -10.84 -5.32
C ILE A 111 9.12 -11.83 -4.42
N ILE A 112 8.14 -11.33 -3.65
CA ILE A 112 7.25 -12.13 -2.84
C ILE A 112 5.88 -11.99 -3.48
N ILE A 113 5.31 -13.12 -3.91
CA ILE A 113 3.96 -13.22 -4.44
C ILE A 113 3.18 -14.08 -3.45
N GLU A 114 2.16 -13.51 -2.83
CA GLU A 114 1.20 -14.26 -2.04
C GLU A 114 -0.16 -14.18 -2.75
N GLU A 115 -0.68 -15.34 -3.13
CA GLU A 115 -2.04 -15.48 -3.63
C GLU A 115 -2.99 -15.55 -2.42
N ILE A 116 -3.75 -14.50 -2.18
CA ILE A 116 -4.83 -14.53 -1.18
C ILE A 116 -6.03 -15.17 -1.86
N SER A 117 -6.23 -16.46 -1.59
CA SER A 117 -7.39 -17.22 -2.07
C SER A 117 -8.64 -16.83 -1.28
N VAL A 118 -9.78 -16.78 -1.97
CA VAL A 118 -11.12 -16.53 -1.41
C VAL A 118 -11.71 -17.81 -0.84
#